data_AF-A0A9P8JMT5-F1
#
_entry.id   AF-A0A9P8JMT5-F1
#
_cell.length_a   1.000
_cell.length_b   1.000
_cell.length_c   1.000
_cell.angle_alpha   90.00
_cell.angle_beta   90.00
_cell.angle_gamma   90.00
#
_symmetry.space_group_name_H-M   'P 1'
#
loop_
_entity.id
_entity.type
_entity.pdbx_description
1 polymer ?
#
loop_
_entity_poly.entity_id
_entity_poly.type
_entity_poly.pdbx_seq_one_letter_code
_entity_poly.pdbx_strand_id
1 'polypeptide(L)'
;IVGLKAMSLISEAVGDASAVANYSATASAYYTRWEQFAIDPSGTHTMLAYQSRASFGLLYNTYPDKLLNLGIIPQSLYDMQSEWYPTISQIFGVQLDSRHTYTKSDWEMWTAATCSPETRRLFVNSLAYWLNNTSTGLPFGDLFDTVGTGGYPVGGPTFIARPVVGGHYSLLALLKTGQNSQTGTMPGGFPQNSTQALSESQAGYLSISASSASLPMTRTATVPVASHTYYSNYTSSHAWRR
;
A
#
# COMPACT_ATOMS: atom_id res chain seq x y z
N ILE A 1 -7.99 -13.93 -9.54
CA ILE A 1 -7.09 -13.87 -10.72
C ILE A 1 -5.64 -14.09 -10.30
N VAL A 2 -5.02 -13.12 -9.63
CA VAL A 2 -3.62 -13.19 -9.17
C VAL A 2 -3.32 -14.46 -8.37
N GLY A 3 -4.16 -14.82 -7.39
CA GLY A 3 -3.99 -16.06 -6.61
C GLY A 3 -4.06 -17.36 -7.44
N LEU A 4 -4.86 -17.40 -8.51
CA LEU A 4 -4.89 -18.56 -9.41
C LEU A 4 -3.58 -18.65 -10.20
N LYS A 5 -3.06 -17.52 -10.69
CA LYS A 5 -1.77 -17.50 -11.36
C LYS A 5 -0.64 -17.92 -10.42
N ALA A 6 -0.64 -17.43 -9.17
CA ALA A 6 0.31 -17.86 -8.15
C ALA A 6 0.21 -19.37 -7.90
N MET A 7 -1.00 -19.92 -7.79
CA MET A 7 -1.19 -21.36 -7.62
C MET A 7 -0.65 -22.15 -8.81
N SER A 8 -0.74 -21.63 -10.04
CA SER A 8 -0.10 -22.30 -11.20
C SER A 8 1.42 -22.45 -11.03
N LEU A 9 2.12 -21.46 -10.43
CA LEU A 9 3.55 -21.57 -10.15
C LEU A 9 3.85 -22.50 -8.97
N ILE A 10 2.96 -22.58 -7.98
CA ILE A 10 3.08 -23.56 -6.89
C ILE A 10 2.92 -24.97 -7.45
N SER A 11 1.92 -25.20 -8.31
CA SER A 11 1.70 -26.47 -9.00
C SER A 11 2.91 -26.88 -9.85
N GLU A 12 3.56 -25.92 -10.51
CA GLU A 12 4.80 -26.16 -11.26
C GLU A 12 5.93 -26.62 -10.34
N ALA A 13 6.12 -25.94 -9.20
CA ALA A 13 7.16 -26.28 -8.23
C ALA A 13 6.99 -27.69 -7.62
N VAL A 14 5.77 -28.22 -7.57
CA VAL A 14 5.49 -29.59 -7.09
C VAL A 14 5.34 -30.63 -8.20
N GLY A 15 5.53 -30.23 -9.47
CA GLY A 15 5.49 -31.13 -10.62
C GLY A 15 4.09 -31.53 -11.12
N ASP A 16 3.03 -30.82 -10.74
CA ASP A 16 1.66 -31.09 -11.20
C ASP A 16 1.32 -30.27 -12.45
N ALA A 17 1.75 -30.78 -13.61
CA ALA A 17 1.53 -30.13 -14.90
C ALA A 17 0.04 -29.93 -15.25
N SER A 18 -0.85 -30.80 -14.77
CA SER A 18 -2.28 -30.69 -15.02
C SER A 18 -2.89 -29.49 -14.29
N ALA A 19 -2.50 -29.30 -13.03
CA ALA A 19 -2.92 -28.16 -12.22
C ALA A 19 -2.32 -26.85 -12.75
N VAL A 20 -1.06 -26.85 -13.20
CA VAL A 20 -0.43 -25.68 -13.86
C VAL A 20 -1.30 -25.19 -15.01
N ALA A 21 -1.65 -26.08 -15.94
CA ALA A 21 -2.44 -25.76 -17.12
C ALA A 21 -3.83 -25.22 -16.74
N ASN A 22 -4.51 -25.90 -15.80
CA ASN A 22 -5.85 -25.51 -15.36
C ASN A 22 -5.86 -24.13 -14.67
N TYR A 23 -4.98 -23.91 -13.70
CA TYR A 23 -4.93 -22.65 -12.96
C TYR A 23 -4.48 -21.49 -13.84
N SER A 24 -3.48 -21.68 -14.70
CA SER A 24 -3.02 -20.63 -15.61
C SER A 24 -4.10 -20.26 -16.63
N ALA A 25 -4.77 -21.24 -17.25
CA ALA A 25 -5.86 -20.97 -18.19
C ALA A 25 -7.04 -20.24 -17.52
N THR A 26 -7.41 -20.67 -16.32
CA THR A 26 -8.50 -20.04 -15.55
C THR A 26 -8.15 -18.61 -15.16
N ALA A 27 -6.90 -18.36 -14.71
CA ALA A 27 -6.43 -17.02 -14.37
C ALA A 27 -6.52 -16.07 -15.57
N SER A 28 -6.06 -16.50 -16.74
CA SER A 28 -6.13 -15.71 -17.98
C SER A 28 -7.57 -15.43 -18.41
N ALA A 29 -8.44 -16.46 -18.42
CA ALA A 29 -9.84 -16.29 -18.77
C ALA A 29 -10.57 -15.31 -17.83
N TYR A 30 -10.27 -15.38 -16.53
CA TYR A 30 -10.86 -14.45 -15.56
C TYR A 30 -10.31 -13.04 -15.69
N TYR A 31 -9.02 -12.87 -15.99
CA TYR A 31 -8.45 -11.55 -16.26
C TYR A 31 -9.12 -10.89 -17.46
N THR A 32 -9.19 -11.59 -18.61
CA THR A 32 -9.85 -11.08 -19.82
C THR A 32 -11.29 -10.66 -19.54
N ARG A 33 -12.03 -11.47 -18.77
CA ARG A 33 -13.41 -11.13 -18.43
C ARG A 33 -13.50 -9.96 -17.45
N TRP A 34 -12.64 -9.91 -16.44
CA TRP A 34 -12.61 -8.81 -15.48
C TRP A 34 -12.28 -7.50 -16.18
N GLU A 35 -11.29 -7.45 -17.05
CA GLU A 35 -10.88 -6.25 -17.80
C GLU A 35 -12.06 -5.65 -18.57
N GLN A 36 -12.84 -6.48 -19.27
CA GLN A 36 -14.02 -6.05 -20.04
C GLN A 36 -15.12 -5.40 -19.20
N PHE A 37 -15.29 -5.83 -17.94
CA PHE A 37 -16.38 -5.35 -17.07
C PHE A 37 -15.92 -4.34 -16.02
N ALA A 38 -14.64 -4.33 -15.69
CA ALA A 38 -14.07 -3.52 -14.62
C ALA A 38 -13.57 -2.18 -15.12
N ILE A 39 -13.08 -2.06 -16.36
CA ILE A 39 -12.61 -0.77 -16.88
C ILE A 39 -13.82 0.11 -17.19
N ASP A 40 -13.82 1.33 -16.67
CA ASP A 40 -14.84 2.33 -16.97
C ASP A 40 -14.91 2.57 -18.49
N PRO A 41 -16.09 2.77 -19.10
CA PRO A 41 -16.20 2.97 -20.54
C PRO A 41 -15.36 4.13 -21.12
N SER A 42 -14.94 5.09 -20.30
CA SER A 42 -13.98 6.14 -20.70
C SER A 42 -12.55 5.64 -20.89
N GLY A 43 -12.23 4.43 -20.43
CA GLY A 43 -10.89 3.84 -20.50
C GLY A 43 -9.88 4.44 -19.52
N THR A 44 -10.35 5.21 -18.52
CA THR A 44 -9.45 5.99 -17.64
C THR A 44 -9.10 5.28 -16.34
N HIS A 45 -9.95 4.38 -15.84
CA HIS A 45 -9.75 3.72 -14.56
C HIS A 45 -10.62 2.46 -14.43
N THR A 46 -10.40 1.70 -13.35
CA THR A 46 -11.29 0.59 -12.98
C THR A 46 -12.39 1.02 -12.02
N MET A 47 -13.60 0.54 -12.27
CA MET A 47 -14.76 0.66 -11.40
C MET A 47 -14.65 -0.25 -10.17
N LEU A 48 -15.23 0.18 -9.04
CA LEU A 48 -15.31 -0.60 -7.80
C LEU A 48 -16.16 -1.86 -7.97
N ALA A 49 -17.28 -1.72 -8.67
CA ALA A 49 -18.21 -2.80 -8.96
C ALA A 49 -18.65 -2.71 -10.42
N TYR A 50 -18.91 -3.86 -11.04
CA TYR A 50 -19.39 -3.89 -12.41
C TYR A 50 -20.64 -3.03 -12.56
N GLN A 51 -20.71 -2.26 -13.65
CA GLN A 51 -21.81 -1.37 -13.99
C GLN A 51 -22.00 -0.16 -13.06
N SER A 52 -21.18 -0.01 -12.00
CA SER A 52 -21.18 1.18 -11.15
C SER A 52 -20.31 2.26 -11.78
N ARG A 53 -20.87 2.95 -12.78
CA ARG A 53 -20.19 4.04 -13.49
C ARG A 53 -19.81 5.15 -12.51
N ALA A 54 -18.66 5.78 -12.73
CA ALA A 54 -18.03 6.77 -11.84
C ALA A 54 -17.56 6.23 -10.47
N SER A 55 -17.71 4.93 -10.18
CA SER A 55 -17.04 4.33 -9.02
C SER A 55 -15.58 4.05 -9.33
N PHE A 56 -14.76 3.97 -8.30
CA PHE A 56 -13.33 3.68 -8.42
C PHE A 56 -12.84 2.96 -7.17
N GLY A 57 -11.64 2.37 -7.25
CA GLY A 57 -10.97 1.80 -6.09
C GLY A 57 -9.46 1.66 -6.30
N LEU A 58 -8.72 1.65 -5.20
CA LEU A 58 -7.32 1.29 -5.19
C LEU A 58 -7.16 -0.18 -5.62
N LEU A 59 -6.27 -0.42 -6.58
CA LEU A 59 -5.96 -1.77 -7.04
C LEU A 59 -4.78 -2.37 -6.26
N TYR A 60 -4.82 -2.29 -4.93
CA TYR A 60 -3.79 -2.82 -4.05
C TYR A 60 -3.56 -4.33 -4.25
N ASN A 61 -4.58 -5.09 -4.69
CA ASN A 61 -4.48 -6.52 -4.99
C ASN A 61 -3.69 -6.85 -6.27
N THR A 62 -3.21 -5.85 -7.01
CA THR A 62 -2.29 -6.04 -8.14
C THR A 62 -0.84 -6.15 -7.68
N TYR A 63 -0.52 -5.68 -6.47
CA TYR A 63 0.81 -5.76 -5.89
C TYR A 63 1.44 -7.16 -5.93
N PRO A 64 0.73 -8.26 -5.56
CA PRO A 64 1.32 -9.59 -5.59
C PRO A 64 1.65 -10.10 -7.01
N ASP A 65 1.00 -9.59 -8.06
CA ASP A 65 1.37 -9.93 -9.45
C ASP A 65 2.78 -9.42 -9.77
N LYS A 66 3.10 -8.17 -9.39
CA LYS A 66 4.45 -7.61 -9.51
C LYS A 66 5.44 -8.29 -8.57
N LEU A 67 5.07 -8.44 -7.29
CA LEU A 67 5.95 -9.00 -6.26
C LEU A 67 6.41 -10.42 -6.60
N LEU A 68 5.49 -11.27 -7.04
CA LEU A 68 5.78 -12.65 -7.37
C LEU A 68 6.15 -12.83 -8.86
N ASN A 69 6.22 -11.72 -9.62
CA ASN A 69 6.53 -11.71 -11.04
C ASN A 69 5.66 -12.68 -11.86
N LEU A 70 4.35 -12.65 -11.61
CA LEU A 70 3.40 -13.61 -12.19
C LEU A 70 3.05 -13.30 -13.65
N GLY A 71 3.11 -12.02 -14.03
CA GLY A 71 2.87 -11.55 -15.39
C GLY A 71 1.46 -11.78 -15.90
N ILE A 72 0.45 -11.85 -15.03
CA ILE A 72 -0.96 -12.00 -15.44
C ILE A 72 -1.64 -10.65 -15.71
N ILE A 73 -1.11 -9.57 -15.13
CA ILE A 73 -1.65 -8.22 -15.34
C ILE A 73 -0.77 -7.48 -16.36
N PRO A 74 -1.34 -6.96 -17.48
CA PRO A 74 -0.61 -6.21 -18.49
C PRO A 74 -0.17 -4.84 -17.96
N GLN A 75 0.94 -4.34 -18.49
CA GLN A 75 1.51 -3.04 -18.10
C GLN A 75 0.51 -1.88 -18.29
N SER A 76 -0.32 -1.94 -19.32
CA SER A 76 -1.34 -0.92 -19.62
C SER A 76 -2.35 -0.68 -18.48
N LEU A 77 -2.69 -1.70 -17.68
CA LEU A 77 -3.58 -1.52 -16.54
C LEU A 77 -2.91 -0.69 -15.44
N TYR A 78 -1.63 -0.95 -15.18
CA TYR A 78 -0.83 -0.21 -14.20
C TYR A 78 -0.64 1.24 -14.63
N ASP A 79 -0.38 1.47 -15.92
CA ASP A 79 -0.20 2.81 -16.48
C ASP A 79 -1.50 3.61 -16.38
N MET A 80 -2.62 3.04 -16.85
CA MET A 80 -3.96 3.64 -16.77
C MET A 80 -4.31 4.05 -15.33
N GLN A 81 -4.13 3.14 -14.37
CA GLN A 81 -4.43 3.44 -12.97
C GLN A 81 -3.46 4.46 -12.37
N SER A 82 -2.19 4.44 -12.77
CA SER A 82 -1.20 5.44 -12.34
C SER A 82 -1.58 6.85 -12.78
N GLU A 83 -2.14 7.00 -13.98
CA GLU A 83 -2.65 8.28 -14.49
C GLU A 83 -3.92 8.74 -13.77
N TRP A 84 -4.76 7.80 -13.34
CA TRP A 84 -6.01 8.10 -12.64
C TRP A 84 -5.80 8.60 -11.21
N TYR A 85 -4.95 7.95 -10.41
CA TYR A 85 -4.85 8.23 -8.97
C TYR A 85 -4.59 9.70 -8.59
N PRO A 86 -3.73 10.46 -9.30
CA PRO A 86 -3.55 11.88 -9.02
C PRO A 86 -4.82 12.72 -9.15
N THR A 87 -5.78 12.31 -10.00
CA THR A 87 -7.02 13.04 -10.25
C THR A 87 -8.02 12.97 -9.10
N ILE A 88 -7.90 11.96 -8.24
CA ILE A 88 -8.79 11.71 -7.10
C ILE A 88 -8.09 11.87 -5.74
N SER A 89 -6.77 12.09 -5.74
CA SER A 89 -5.99 12.27 -4.51
C SER A 89 -6.52 13.41 -3.63
N GLN A 90 -6.43 13.20 -2.33
CA GLN A 90 -6.72 14.20 -1.30
C GLN A 90 -5.45 14.53 -0.51
N ILE A 91 -5.60 15.40 0.49
CA ILE A 91 -4.49 15.93 1.29
C ILE A 91 -3.68 14.84 2.02
N PHE A 92 -4.32 13.77 2.49
CA PHE A 92 -3.65 12.69 3.21
C PHE A 92 -3.49 11.40 2.39
N GLY A 93 -3.94 11.37 1.14
CA GLY A 93 -3.84 10.19 0.29
C GLY A 93 -5.00 10.05 -0.70
N VAL A 94 -5.04 8.93 -1.38
CA VAL A 94 -6.12 8.55 -2.29
C VAL A 94 -7.12 7.68 -1.50
N GLN A 95 -8.41 7.96 -1.66
CA GLN A 95 -9.46 7.17 -1.01
C GLN A 95 -9.33 5.70 -1.43
N LEU A 96 -9.67 4.80 -0.50
CA LEU A 96 -9.72 3.38 -0.80
C LEU A 96 -10.62 3.09 -2.00
N ASP A 97 -11.80 3.69 -2.00
CA ASP A 97 -12.78 3.60 -3.08
C ASP A 97 -13.79 4.73 -2.98
N SER A 98 -14.67 4.82 -3.98
CA SER A 98 -15.64 5.90 -4.11
C SER A 98 -16.75 5.95 -3.05
N ARG A 99 -16.82 5.00 -2.10
CA ARG A 99 -17.90 4.96 -1.09
C ARG A 99 -17.61 5.85 0.11
N HIS A 100 -16.34 6.11 0.39
CA HIS A 100 -15.91 6.79 1.60
C HIS A 100 -14.67 7.64 1.36
N THR A 101 -14.40 8.56 2.27
CA THR A 101 -13.21 9.43 2.25
C THR A 101 -11.99 8.80 2.91
N TYR A 102 -12.09 7.59 3.46
CA TYR A 102 -10.97 6.96 4.15
C TYR A 102 -10.14 6.07 3.25
N THR A 103 -8.92 5.83 3.69
CA THR A 103 -7.98 4.92 3.04
C THR A 103 -7.24 4.07 4.06
N LYS A 104 -6.39 3.19 3.54
CA LYS A 104 -5.57 2.26 4.32
C LYS A 104 -4.10 2.44 3.95
N SER A 105 -3.26 2.79 4.92
CA SER A 105 -1.85 3.14 4.67
C SER A 105 -1.06 1.99 4.04
N ASP A 106 -1.31 0.75 4.45
CA ASP A 106 -0.69 -0.45 3.88
C ASP A 106 -1.14 -0.68 2.43
N TRP A 107 -2.44 -0.50 2.14
CA TRP A 107 -2.98 -0.68 0.80
C TRP A 107 -2.54 0.43 -0.15
N GLU A 108 -2.46 1.68 0.31
CA GLU A 108 -1.84 2.77 -0.45
C GLU A 108 -0.40 2.42 -0.83
N MET A 109 0.39 1.88 0.10
CA MET A 109 1.76 1.49 -0.19
C MET A 109 1.87 0.30 -1.13
N TRP A 110 0.92 -0.64 -1.10
CA TRP A 110 0.83 -1.72 -2.09
C TRP A 110 0.49 -1.19 -3.49
N THR A 111 -0.43 -0.24 -3.57
CA THR A 111 -0.77 0.45 -4.82
C THR A 111 0.41 1.29 -5.34
N ALA A 112 1.06 2.08 -4.49
CA ALA A 112 2.24 2.88 -4.84
C ALA A 112 3.35 2.02 -5.46
N ALA A 113 3.52 0.81 -4.94
CA ALA A 113 4.49 -0.16 -5.41
C ALA A 113 4.27 -0.61 -6.87
N THR A 114 3.05 -0.54 -7.38
CA THR A 114 2.74 -0.90 -8.77
C THR A 114 2.59 0.31 -9.69
N CYS A 115 2.69 1.52 -9.16
CA CYS A 115 2.51 2.76 -9.93
C CYS A 115 3.80 3.25 -10.61
N SER A 116 3.64 4.19 -11.55
CA SER A 116 4.73 5.02 -12.08
C SER A 116 5.50 5.76 -10.97
N PRO A 117 6.77 6.17 -11.18
CA PRO A 117 7.56 6.88 -10.18
C PRO A 117 6.91 8.16 -9.63
N GLU A 118 6.18 8.89 -10.46
CA GLU A 118 5.48 10.13 -10.09
C GLU A 118 4.30 9.82 -9.16
N THR A 119 3.42 8.91 -9.57
CA THR A 119 2.24 8.52 -8.79
C THR A 119 2.62 7.77 -7.52
N ARG A 120 3.67 6.95 -7.55
CA ARG A 120 4.25 6.32 -6.34
C ARG A 120 4.65 7.35 -5.30
N ARG A 121 5.31 8.43 -5.71
CA ARG A 121 5.74 9.51 -4.81
C ARG A 121 4.54 10.23 -4.20
N LEU A 122 3.47 10.42 -4.97
CA LEU A 122 2.22 10.99 -4.45
C LEU A 122 1.76 10.18 -3.23
N PHE A 123 1.63 8.86 -3.34
CA PHE A 123 1.23 8.03 -2.20
C PHE A 123 2.20 8.12 -1.01
N VAL A 124 3.51 7.99 -1.26
CA VAL A 124 4.53 8.05 -0.20
C VAL A 124 4.52 9.40 0.52
N ASN A 125 4.45 10.50 -0.23
CA ASN A 125 4.43 11.84 0.32
C ASN A 125 3.14 12.11 1.09
N SER A 126 1.99 11.69 0.59
CA SER A 126 0.71 11.84 1.27
C SER A 126 0.68 11.09 2.61
N LEU A 127 1.22 9.87 2.66
CA LEU A 127 1.33 9.12 3.91
C LEU A 127 2.32 9.76 4.89
N ALA A 128 3.47 10.23 4.41
CA ALA A 128 4.44 10.97 5.24
C ALA A 128 3.84 12.29 5.75
N TYR A 129 3.04 12.96 4.93
CA TYR A 129 2.32 14.18 5.31
C TYR A 129 1.27 13.88 6.38
N TRP A 130 0.51 12.79 6.23
CA TRP A 130 -0.44 12.33 7.25
C TRP A 130 0.23 12.04 8.58
N LEU A 131 1.35 11.32 8.60
CA LEU A 131 2.11 11.04 9.84
C LEU A 131 2.51 12.30 10.60
N ASN A 132 2.79 13.40 9.89
CA ASN A 132 3.23 14.66 10.48
C ASN A 132 2.09 15.60 10.86
N ASN A 133 0.92 15.49 10.22
CA ASN A 133 -0.14 16.51 10.29
C ASN A 133 -1.50 15.95 10.72
N THR A 134 -1.61 14.65 10.97
CA THR A 134 -2.85 14.06 11.46
C THR A 134 -3.19 14.51 12.87
N SER A 135 -4.49 14.57 13.16
CA SER A 135 -5.04 14.79 14.50
C SER A 135 -4.91 13.58 15.43
N THR A 136 -4.55 12.39 14.93
CA THR A 136 -4.37 11.22 15.80
C THR A 136 -3.04 11.29 16.57
N GLY A 137 -3.11 11.09 17.89
CA GLY A 137 -1.94 10.92 18.76
C GLY A 137 -1.65 9.46 19.12
N LEU A 138 -2.26 8.50 18.42
CA LEU A 138 -2.14 7.07 18.69
C LEU A 138 -0.99 6.44 17.89
N PRO A 139 -0.51 5.24 18.27
CA PRO A 139 0.48 4.50 17.48
C PRO A 139 0.06 4.35 16.01
N PHE A 140 1.06 4.30 15.11
CA PHE A 140 0.83 4.26 13.66
C PHE A 140 -0.21 3.19 13.29
N GLY A 141 -1.35 3.67 12.80
CA GLY A 141 -2.47 2.88 12.34
C GLY A 141 -2.53 2.77 10.82
N ASP A 142 -3.62 2.17 10.35
CA ASP A 142 -3.73 1.78 8.96
C ASP A 142 -5.14 1.96 8.38
N LEU A 143 -5.96 2.77 9.04
CA LEU A 143 -7.22 3.31 8.50
C LEU A 143 -7.38 4.74 9.00
N PHE A 144 -7.54 5.67 8.06
CA PHE A 144 -7.66 7.10 8.35
C PHE A 144 -8.42 7.80 7.21
N ASP A 145 -9.05 8.93 7.51
CA ASP A 145 -9.67 9.79 6.50
C ASP A 145 -8.60 10.50 5.66
N THR A 146 -8.77 10.52 4.34
CA THR A 146 -7.85 11.22 3.44
C THR A 146 -8.06 12.73 3.41
N VAL A 147 -9.10 13.20 4.09
CA VAL A 147 -9.56 14.61 4.14
C VAL A 147 -9.61 15.12 5.58
N GLY A 148 -9.93 16.40 5.74
CA GLY A 148 -10.16 17.02 7.05
C GLY A 148 -8.89 17.03 7.90
N THR A 149 -8.93 16.39 9.07
CA THR A 149 -7.81 16.33 10.03
C THR A 149 -7.04 15.01 9.98
N GLY A 150 -7.32 14.13 9.01
CA GLY A 150 -6.65 12.84 8.90
C GLY A 150 -6.99 11.89 10.03
N GLY A 151 -8.10 12.13 10.72
CA GLY A 151 -8.55 11.32 11.85
C GLY A 151 -9.10 9.96 11.43
N TYR A 152 -9.69 9.24 12.37
CA TYR A 152 -10.38 7.99 12.07
C TYR A 152 -11.78 8.26 11.49
N PRO A 153 -12.28 7.35 10.64
CA PRO A 153 -13.63 7.46 10.10
C PRO A 153 -14.68 7.60 11.21
N VAL A 154 -15.55 8.60 11.11
CA VAL A 154 -16.62 8.83 12.10
C VAL A 154 -17.56 7.64 12.12
N GLY A 155 -17.75 7.04 13.31
CA GLY A 155 -18.57 5.83 13.48
C GLY A 155 -17.94 4.56 12.90
N GLY A 156 -16.71 4.65 12.38
CA GLY A 156 -15.93 3.52 11.92
C GLY A 156 -14.97 2.97 12.99
N PRO A 157 -14.20 1.93 12.65
CA PRO A 157 -13.27 1.34 13.59
C PRO A 157 -12.00 2.18 13.75
N THR A 158 -11.41 2.11 14.93
CA THR A 158 -10.11 2.73 15.22
C THR A 158 -9.02 1.66 15.09
N PHE A 159 -8.32 1.64 13.95
CA PHE A 159 -7.25 0.68 13.71
C PHE A 159 -5.90 1.23 14.16
N ILE A 160 -5.32 0.59 15.18
CA ILE A 160 -4.10 1.03 15.87
C ILE A 160 -3.15 -0.16 15.99
N ALA A 161 -1.85 0.06 15.77
CA ALA A 161 -0.77 -0.90 16.05
C ALA A 161 -1.01 -2.32 15.48
N ARG A 162 -1.56 -2.41 14.27
CA ARG A 162 -1.85 -3.70 13.61
C ARG A 162 -0.65 -4.15 12.78
N PRO A 163 -0.37 -5.46 12.68
CA PRO A 163 0.80 -5.97 11.94
C PRO A 163 0.76 -5.66 10.44
N VAL A 164 -0.41 -5.34 9.89
CA VAL A 164 -0.59 -4.94 8.48
C VAL A 164 0.22 -3.71 8.09
N VAL A 165 0.66 -2.88 9.04
CA VAL A 165 1.62 -1.78 8.79
C VAL A 165 2.95 -2.27 8.19
N GLY A 166 3.27 -3.57 8.32
CA GLY A 166 4.38 -4.17 7.55
C GLY A 166 4.25 -3.96 6.03
N GLY A 167 3.04 -3.71 5.52
CA GLY A 167 2.79 -3.38 4.12
C GLY A 167 3.49 -2.11 3.62
N HIS A 168 3.92 -1.20 4.50
CA HIS A 168 4.70 -0.01 4.11
C HIS A 168 6.07 -0.36 3.52
N TYR A 169 6.58 -1.56 3.82
CA TYR A 169 7.82 -2.09 3.23
C TYR A 169 7.62 -2.66 1.82
N SER A 170 6.44 -2.52 1.21
CA SER A 170 6.11 -3.08 -0.12
C SER A 170 7.10 -2.69 -1.21
N LEU A 171 7.53 -1.42 -1.23
CA LEU A 171 8.53 -0.89 -2.15
C LEU A 171 9.90 -1.53 -1.94
N LEU A 172 10.29 -1.74 -0.67
CA LEU A 172 11.56 -2.37 -0.31
C LEU A 172 11.54 -3.88 -0.62
N ALA A 173 10.39 -4.53 -0.47
CA ALA A 173 10.21 -5.91 -0.88
C ALA A 173 10.35 -6.06 -2.40
N LEU A 174 9.73 -5.18 -3.19
CA LEU A 174 9.84 -5.21 -4.66
C LEU A 174 11.26 -5.04 -5.17
N LEU A 175 12.05 -4.16 -4.55
CA LEU A 175 13.47 -3.97 -4.88
C LEU A 175 14.26 -5.29 -4.88
N LYS A 176 13.88 -6.26 -4.04
CA LYS A 176 14.57 -7.55 -3.92
C LYS A 176 13.99 -8.64 -4.83
N THR A 177 12.78 -8.47 -5.33
CA THR A 177 12.12 -9.48 -6.18
C THR A 177 12.58 -9.40 -7.62
N GLY A 178 12.65 -10.54 -8.31
CA GLY A 178 12.99 -10.60 -9.74
C GLY A 178 14.48 -10.55 -10.08
N GLN A 179 15.38 -10.25 -9.13
CA GLN A 179 16.83 -10.21 -9.37
C GLN A 179 17.40 -11.56 -9.85
N ASN A 180 16.70 -12.69 -9.60
CA ASN A 180 17.06 -14.03 -10.03
C ASN A 180 15.90 -14.82 -10.69
N SER A 181 14.84 -14.15 -11.18
CA SER A 181 13.67 -14.85 -11.74
C SER A 181 13.94 -15.43 -13.13
N GLN A 182 13.56 -16.69 -13.37
CA GLN A 182 13.63 -17.37 -14.68
C GLN A 182 12.32 -17.34 -15.46
N THR A 183 11.23 -16.82 -14.88
CA THR A 183 9.93 -16.61 -15.53
C THR A 183 9.61 -15.12 -15.65
N GLY A 184 8.77 -14.74 -16.62
CA GLY A 184 8.35 -13.36 -16.90
C GLY A 184 9.07 -12.73 -18.11
N THR A 185 8.35 -11.96 -18.93
CA THR A 185 8.80 -11.41 -20.21
C THR A 185 9.83 -10.27 -20.04
N MET A 186 11.12 -10.63 -19.97
CA MET A 186 12.33 -9.76 -20.03
C MET A 186 12.98 -9.44 -18.67
N PRO A 187 14.30 -9.09 -18.65
CA PRO A 187 15.06 -8.83 -17.43
C PRO A 187 14.43 -7.70 -16.61
N GLY A 188 14.02 -8.02 -15.38
CA GLY A 188 13.65 -7.08 -14.31
C GLY A 188 12.66 -6.00 -14.76
N GLY A 189 11.37 -6.20 -14.50
CA GLY A 189 10.28 -5.29 -14.86
C GLY A 189 10.29 -3.91 -14.18
N PHE A 190 11.43 -3.20 -14.13
CA PHE A 190 11.71 -1.82 -14.55
C PHE A 190 13.23 -1.53 -14.44
N PRO A 191 13.84 -0.76 -15.36
CA PRO A 191 15.16 -0.15 -15.16
C PRO A 191 15.02 0.96 -14.09
N GLN A 192 15.89 0.94 -13.08
CA GLN A 192 15.98 1.91 -11.97
C GLN A 192 14.80 1.86 -10.98
N ASN A 193 15.09 1.38 -9.78
CA ASN A 193 14.25 1.66 -8.61
C ASN A 193 14.19 3.17 -8.37
N SER A 194 12.99 3.74 -8.28
CA SER A 194 12.79 5.16 -7.92
C SER A 194 13.04 5.44 -6.44
N THR A 195 14.02 4.79 -5.81
CA THR A 195 14.63 5.36 -4.60
C THR A 195 15.53 6.55 -4.96
N GLN A 196 15.86 6.72 -6.25
CA GLN A 196 16.31 8.02 -6.74
C GLN A 196 15.20 9.05 -6.49
N ALA A 197 15.53 10.06 -5.70
CA ALA A 197 14.80 11.32 -5.71
C ALA A 197 14.64 11.75 -7.18
N LEU A 198 13.46 12.23 -7.56
CA LEU A 198 13.35 12.94 -8.83
C LEU A 198 14.27 14.15 -8.75
N SER A 199 14.84 14.58 -9.87
CA SER A 199 15.50 15.88 -9.92
C SER A 199 14.50 16.96 -9.47
N GLU A 200 14.98 18.06 -8.89
CA GLU A 200 14.11 19.17 -8.45
C GLU A 200 13.15 19.64 -9.55
N SER A 201 13.55 19.51 -10.83
CA SER A 201 12.74 19.82 -12.01
C SER A 201 11.58 18.85 -12.27
N GLN A 202 11.67 17.60 -11.81
CA GLN A 202 10.65 16.56 -11.99
C GLN A 202 9.78 16.38 -10.73
N ALA A 203 10.24 16.89 -9.57
CA ALA A 203 9.51 16.88 -8.30
C ALA A 203 8.40 17.96 -8.20
N GLY A 204 8.00 18.56 -9.32
CA GLY A 204 7.06 19.67 -9.37
C GLY A 204 5.59 19.28 -9.20
N TYR A 205 5.19 18.73 -8.05
CA TYR A 205 3.78 18.74 -7.62
C TYR A 205 3.67 18.95 -6.11
N LEU A 206 2.79 19.90 -5.75
CA LEU A 206 2.63 20.59 -4.47
C LEU A 206 3.79 21.52 -4.12
N SER A 207 3.65 22.80 -4.50
CA SER A 207 4.30 23.90 -3.80
C SER A 207 3.74 23.97 -2.38
N ILE A 208 4.17 23.06 -1.51
CA ILE A 208 4.11 23.27 -0.08
C ILE A 208 5.18 24.33 0.18
N SER A 209 4.78 25.59 0.16
CA SER A 209 5.54 26.64 0.81
C SER A 209 5.61 26.27 2.28
N ALA A 210 6.61 25.49 2.65
CA ALA A 210 7.09 25.45 4.02
C ALA A 210 7.50 26.88 4.33
N SER A 211 6.59 27.68 4.91
CA SER A 211 6.99 28.86 5.66
C SER A 211 8.07 28.36 6.61
N SER A 212 9.27 28.91 6.47
CA SER A 212 10.45 28.53 7.23
C SER A 212 10.25 28.91 8.70
N ALA A 213 9.44 28.12 9.40
CA ALA A 213 9.45 28.09 10.85
C ALA A 213 10.76 27.40 11.24
N SER A 214 11.80 28.20 11.40
CA SER A 214 13.00 27.79 12.13
C SER A 214 12.55 27.31 13.51
N LEU A 215 12.63 26.00 13.75
CA LEU A 215 12.44 25.45 15.08
C LEU A 215 13.65 25.86 15.92
N PRO A 216 13.48 26.55 17.06
CA PRO A 216 14.58 26.79 17.97
C PRO A 216 15.03 25.45 18.54
N MET A 217 16.21 25.00 18.12
CA MET A 217 16.84 23.80 18.63
C MET A 217 17.31 24.06 20.06
N THR A 218 16.40 23.91 21.02
CA THR A 218 16.77 23.89 22.45
C THR A 218 15.89 22.89 23.18
N ARG A 219 16.39 21.65 23.32
CA ARG A 219 16.28 20.87 24.56
C ARG A 219 17.13 19.61 24.44
N THR A 220 18.25 19.62 25.13
CA THR A 220 18.94 18.42 25.59
C THR A 220 17.94 17.62 26.43
N ALA A 221 17.50 16.47 25.94
CA ALA A 221 16.73 15.52 26.73
C ALA A 221 17.73 14.51 27.33
N THR A 222 18.15 14.76 28.57
CA THR A 222 18.84 13.76 29.39
C THR A 222 17.81 12.73 29.83
N VAL A 223 17.98 11.46 29.44
CA VAL A 223 17.17 10.33 29.92
C VAL A 223 17.62 10.00 31.35
N PRO A 224 16.74 10.06 32.38
CA PRO A 224 17.10 9.56 33.71
C PRO A 224 17.10 8.03 33.69
N VAL A 225 18.22 7.43 34.09
CA VAL A 225 18.29 6.00 34.39
C VAL A 225 17.51 5.75 35.68
N ALA A 226 16.42 4.98 35.60
CA ALA A 226 15.68 4.57 36.79
C ALA A 226 16.53 3.60 37.62
N SER A 227 16.91 4.01 38.82
CA SER A 227 17.54 3.15 39.83
C SER A 227 16.50 2.20 40.41
N HIS A 228 16.74 0.90 40.26
CA HIS A 228 15.98 -0.14 40.94
C HIS A 228 16.12 0.01 42.46
N THR A 229 15.00 0.18 43.16
CA THR A 229 14.91 -0.02 44.61
C THR A 229 13.95 -1.16 44.85
N TYR A 230 14.48 -2.28 45.33
CA TYR A 230 13.70 -3.39 45.87
C TYR A 230 12.97 -2.92 47.12
N TYR A 231 11.65 -3.07 47.15
CA TYR A 231 10.91 -3.19 48.40
C TYR A 231 10.09 -4.48 48.39
N SER A 232 10.58 -5.42 49.19
CA SER A 232 9.86 -6.56 49.71
C SER A 232 8.66 -6.07 50.52
N ASN A 233 7.48 -6.66 50.28
CA ASN A 233 6.53 -6.96 51.35
C ASN A 233 5.67 -8.15 50.95
N TYR A 234 5.96 -9.29 51.58
CA TYR A 234 5.04 -10.41 51.72
C TYR A 234 3.80 -9.97 52.49
N THR A 235 2.62 -10.35 52.02
CA THR A 235 1.63 -11.08 52.85
C THR A 235 0.62 -11.82 51.95
N SER A 236 0.30 -13.02 52.41
CA SER A 236 -0.42 -14.13 51.80
C SER A 236 -1.96 -14.03 51.79
N SER A 237 -2.59 -14.64 50.77
CA SER A 237 -3.69 -15.63 50.90
C SER A 237 -4.04 -16.14 49.48
N HIS A 238 -3.67 -17.37 49.13
CA HIS A 238 -4.44 -18.63 49.24
C HIS A 238 -5.72 -18.75 48.36
N ALA A 239 -5.62 -19.71 47.43
CA ALA A 239 -6.67 -20.54 46.81
C ALA A 239 -7.55 -19.87 45.73
N TRP A 240 -7.76 -20.44 44.53
CA TRP A 240 -8.00 -21.84 44.19
C TRP A 240 -7.52 -22.22 42.77
N ARG A 241 -7.10 -23.49 42.63
CA ARG A 241 -6.98 -24.30 41.40
C ARG A 241 -8.38 -24.47 40.76
N ARG A 242 -8.60 -24.86 39.50
CA ARG A 242 -7.85 -25.62 38.48
C ARG A 242 -8.14 -25.03 37.11
#